data_AF-A0A094HCD8-F1
#
_entry.id   AF-A0A094HCD8-F1
#
_cell.length_a   1.000
_cell.length_b   1.000
_cell.length_c   1.000
_cell.angle_alpha   90.00
_cell.angle_beta   90.00
_cell.angle_gamma   90.00
#
_symmetry.space_group_name_H-M   'P 1'
#
loop_
_entity.id
_entity.type
_entity.pdbx_description
1 polymer ?
#
loop_
_entity_poly.entity_id
_entity_poly.type
_entity_poly.pdbx_seq_one_letter_code
_entity_poly.pdbx_strand_id
1 'polypeptide(L)'
;MKPEIGSPNDSTDDDSSDFDQVEHVGPPTNGSAKPLTCEVKEYEERRNLKGEKVLKEVVAKVEVDEKKDGKEYVMKSYKSYGSDGVLESSRLEIYSPHIQEALREVIKEYPGVSFCGDLLILHGTLKCVFHYRKEIESYRQTVQDRIAKLHIHLLLRFMEKNFKTEIRSYEANVATSPSSPAIEFKDLWMVFLPGESVITGQDEMNQILSLVSTTFVKTNGNTVWMVTGKCFTHNGKDFGYLHKHVNIEPYQGTKTIKSLPILPLRYYGDDAEIDRARRQHIARGKKFCSLKGNHHRFYNGRAYMVNSRIIVDCKTFGDFKPPNRVWLHERKPLWPKDGQDEIDAISTEDLMICDFQIPGFSLFDKKWCFFAIDFLGDVEFNSDAYKQLLLPKNHKELAHALVKNHGSNEFDDLIKGKGKGLVFVLHGAPGVGKTFTAESIADDVRKPLYVINSGELGVTPHEVETHLNSALKLATHWGAIVLIDEADVFLEQRTIHDLTRNCLVSPLDAQRRKELWKLFISRTSSQRLAAWDESVLDDLAKVDINGRQIKNTVRTASTLARSMDTSLGKEHIDIVLATIESFEADLNEDTQDDVGLRE
;
A
#
# COMPACT_ATOMS: atom_id res chain seq x y z
N MET A 1 2.91 -86.92 11.80
CA MET A 1 2.42 -86.70 10.42
C MET A 1 2.86 -85.30 9.99
N LYS A 2 3.84 -85.21 9.09
CA LYS A 2 4.01 -84.07 8.19
C LYS A 2 2.78 -83.97 7.27
N PRO A 3 2.51 -82.78 6.72
CA PRO A 3 2.89 -82.58 5.32
C PRO A 3 3.71 -81.32 5.11
N GLU A 4 4.26 -81.26 3.90
CA GLU A 4 5.47 -80.56 3.48
C GLU A 4 5.13 -79.57 2.35
N ILE A 5 5.99 -78.55 2.23
CA ILE A 5 6.41 -77.81 1.02
C ILE A 5 5.54 -76.66 0.50
N GLY A 6 6.22 -75.51 0.36
CA GLY A 6 5.87 -74.45 -0.59
C GLY A 6 6.47 -73.08 -0.26
N SER A 7 7.80 -72.93 -0.24
CA SER A 7 8.47 -71.62 -0.20
C SER A 7 8.16 -70.84 -1.48
N PRO A 8 7.72 -69.56 -1.44
CA PRO A 8 7.67 -68.72 -2.63
C PRO A 8 8.99 -67.99 -2.81
N ASN A 9 9.61 -68.28 -3.95
CA ASN A 9 10.81 -67.74 -4.56
C ASN A 9 11.21 -66.31 -4.16
N ASP A 10 12.45 -66.23 -3.69
CA ASP A 10 13.36 -65.11 -3.82
C ASP A 10 13.63 -64.91 -5.32
N SER A 11 12.99 -63.91 -5.94
CA SER A 11 13.39 -63.40 -7.26
C SER A 11 14.17 -62.12 -7.04
N THR A 12 15.45 -62.31 -6.71
CA THR A 12 16.50 -61.38 -7.13
C THR A 12 16.48 -61.32 -8.66
N ASP A 13 15.63 -60.48 -9.22
CA ASP A 13 15.76 -60.07 -10.62
C ASP A 13 16.88 -59.04 -10.68
N ASP A 14 18.04 -59.63 -10.89
CA ASP A 14 19.29 -59.05 -11.33
C ASP A 14 19.15 -58.48 -12.75
N ASP A 15 18.29 -57.46 -12.92
CA ASP A 15 18.29 -56.60 -14.11
C ASP A 15 19.34 -55.47 -13.97
N SER A 16 20.39 -55.74 -13.19
CA SER A 16 21.58 -54.91 -13.08
C SER A 16 22.65 -55.26 -14.14
N SER A 17 22.39 -56.24 -15.00
CA SER A 17 23.42 -56.81 -15.89
C SER A 17 23.36 -56.38 -17.36
N ASP A 18 22.33 -55.65 -17.82
CA ASP A 18 22.19 -55.29 -19.25
C ASP A 18 22.39 -53.79 -19.60
N PHE A 19 22.79 -52.95 -18.65
CA PHE A 19 23.03 -51.51 -18.91
C PHE A 19 24.39 -50.95 -18.45
N ASP A 20 25.24 -51.78 -17.84
CA ASP A 20 26.64 -51.42 -17.57
C ASP A 20 27.55 -51.55 -18.83
N GLN A 21 26.97 -51.91 -19.98
CA GLN A 21 27.65 -51.91 -21.29
C GLN A 21 27.01 -50.93 -22.27
N VAL A 22 27.04 -49.63 -21.94
CA VAL A 22 26.97 -48.59 -22.98
C VAL A 22 28.21 -47.71 -22.87
N GLU A 23 29.38 -48.35 -22.89
CA GLU A 23 30.59 -47.71 -23.42
C GLU A 23 30.40 -47.57 -24.95
N HIS A 24 30.47 -46.33 -25.42
CA HIS A 24 30.60 -45.94 -26.83
C HIS A 24 29.39 -46.22 -27.76
N VAL A 25 28.40 -45.32 -27.74
CA VAL A 25 27.55 -45.09 -28.92
C VAL A 25 28.32 -44.23 -29.93
N GLY A 26 28.61 -44.79 -31.11
CA GLY A 26 29.28 -44.09 -32.22
C GLY A 26 28.45 -42.95 -32.83
N PRO A 27 29.08 -42.04 -33.60
CA PRO A 27 28.46 -40.76 -33.96
C PRO A 27 27.37 -40.90 -35.04
N PRO A 28 26.31 -40.07 -35.00
CA PRO A 28 25.49 -39.80 -36.17
C PRO A 28 26.23 -38.88 -37.14
N THR A 29 26.25 -39.29 -38.42
CA THR A 29 26.63 -38.45 -39.55
C THR A 29 25.47 -37.50 -39.88
N ASN A 30 25.53 -36.26 -39.39
CA ASN A 30 25.10 -35.03 -40.08
C ASN A 30 25.11 -33.84 -39.10
N GLY A 31 25.84 -32.79 -39.46
CA GLY A 31 25.84 -31.50 -38.75
C GLY A 31 27.12 -31.22 -37.95
N SER A 32 27.67 -30.02 -38.13
CA SER A 32 29.02 -29.57 -37.75
C SER A 32 29.31 -29.39 -36.25
N ALA A 33 28.71 -30.17 -35.36
CA ALA A 33 28.99 -30.15 -33.92
C ALA A 33 29.68 -31.46 -33.50
N LYS A 34 30.72 -31.38 -32.66
CA LYS A 34 31.36 -32.58 -32.12
C LYS A 34 30.32 -33.37 -31.31
N PRO A 35 30.28 -34.70 -31.40
CA PRO A 35 29.31 -35.50 -30.66
C PRO A 35 29.57 -35.37 -29.15
N LEU A 36 28.53 -34.99 -28.40
CA LEU A 36 28.57 -34.90 -26.94
C LEU A 36 28.61 -36.30 -26.32
N THR A 37 29.53 -36.53 -25.38
CA THR A 37 29.55 -37.75 -24.57
C THR A 37 28.46 -37.67 -23.49
N CYS A 38 27.58 -38.67 -23.42
CA CYS A 38 26.43 -38.71 -22.51
C CYS A 38 26.82 -39.02 -21.05
N GLU A 39 27.63 -38.15 -20.47
CA GLU A 39 28.16 -38.27 -19.12
C GLU A 39 28.21 -36.91 -18.44
N VAL A 40 28.21 -36.90 -17.10
CA VAL A 40 28.47 -35.70 -16.30
C VAL A 40 29.91 -35.71 -15.84
N LYS A 41 30.69 -34.71 -16.24
CA LYS A 41 32.06 -34.57 -15.77
C LYS A 41 32.11 -33.72 -14.51
N GLU A 42 32.62 -34.29 -13.41
CA GLU A 42 32.64 -33.65 -12.10
C GLU A 42 34.03 -33.13 -11.75
N TYR A 43 34.11 -31.84 -11.37
CA TYR A 43 35.33 -31.14 -10.98
C TYR A 43 35.20 -30.54 -9.57
N GLU A 44 36.29 -30.57 -8.82
CA GLU A 44 36.43 -29.91 -7.52
C GLU A 44 37.57 -28.90 -7.52
N GLU A 45 37.28 -27.66 -7.12
CA GLU A 45 38.27 -26.63 -6.85
C GLU A 45 38.58 -26.62 -5.35
N ARG A 46 39.85 -26.81 -4.99
CA ARG A 46 40.33 -26.75 -3.59
C ARG A 46 41.61 -25.93 -3.50
N ARG A 47 41.90 -25.37 -2.32
CA ARG A 47 43.20 -24.71 -2.07
C ARG A 47 44.29 -25.73 -1.75
N ASN A 48 45.44 -25.61 -2.41
CA ASN A 48 46.63 -26.41 -2.11
C ASN A 48 47.34 -25.89 -0.84
N LEU A 49 48.41 -26.57 -0.41
CA LEU A 49 49.21 -26.19 0.77
C LEU A 49 49.87 -24.80 0.64
N LYS A 50 49.95 -24.24 -0.57
CA LYS A 50 50.46 -22.89 -0.85
C LYS A 50 49.36 -21.83 -0.89
N GLY A 51 48.10 -22.22 -0.66
CA GLY A 51 46.93 -21.33 -0.71
C GLY A 51 46.38 -21.07 -2.12
N GLU A 52 46.92 -21.69 -3.15
CA GLU A 52 46.50 -21.52 -4.54
C GLU A 52 45.27 -22.40 -4.85
N LYS A 53 44.32 -21.88 -5.63
CA LYS A 53 43.16 -22.65 -6.09
C LYS A 53 43.57 -23.63 -7.19
N VAL A 54 43.24 -24.91 -7.00
CA VAL A 54 43.56 -26.01 -7.92
C VAL A 54 42.28 -26.75 -8.27
N LEU A 55 42.04 -26.95 -9.57
CA LEU A 55 40.93 -27.73 -10.11
C LEU A 55 41.34 -29.19 -10.30
N LYS A 56 40.56 -30.11 -9.75
CA LYS A 56 40.77 -31.56 -9.86
C LYS A 56 39.53 -32.24 -10.43
N GLU A 57 39.74 -33.16 -11.35
CA GLU A 57 38.67 -34.04 -11.82
C GLU A 57 38.41 -35.13 -10.77
N VAL A 58 37.16 -35.32 -10.36
CA VAL A 58 36.78 -36.23 -9.26
C VAL A 58 37.17 -37.68 -9.56
N VAL A 59 36.95 -38.13 -10.80
CA VAL A 59 37.18 -39.52 -11.21
C VAL A 59 38.66 -39.78 -11.47
N ALA A 60 39.33 -38.91 -12.23
CA ALA A 60 40.74 -39.07 -12.56
C ALA A 60 41.68 -38.75 -11.38
N LYS A 61 41.24 -37.95 -10.39
CA LYS A 61 42.08 -37.40 -9.30
C LYS A 61 43.32 -36.63 -9.79
N VAL A 62 43.32 -36.19 -11.05
CA VAL A 62 44.41 -35.42 -11.66
C VAL A 62 44.07 -33.93 -11.62
N GLU A 63 45.08 -33.09 -11.47
CA GLU A 63 44.96 -31.64 -11.65
C GLU A 63 44.75 -31.33 -13.13
N VAL A 64 43.64 -30.67 -13.46
CA VAL A 64 43.26 -30.42 -14.85
C VAL A 64 43.27 -28.93 -15.11
N ASP A 65 43.89 -28.54 -16.22
CA ASP A 65 43.80 -27.20 -16.77
C ASP A 65 42.50 -27.10 -17.58
N GLU A 66 41.60 -26.14 -17.28
CA GLU A 66 40.26 -26.01 -17.89
C GLU A 66 40.26 -26.09 -19.42
N LYS A 67 41.39 -25.73 -20.05
CA LYS A 67 41.57 -25.60 -21.50
C LYS A 67 41.94 -26.90 -22.25
N LYS A 68 42.15 -28.04 -21.58
CA LYS A 68 42.82 -29.21 -22.21
C LYS A 68 41.93 -30.39 -22.62
N ASP A 69 40.68 -30.48 -22.19
CA ASP A 69 39.85 -31.65 -22.54
C ASP A 69 39.12 -31.42 -23.87
N GLY A 70 39.64 -32.02 -24.96
CA GLY A 70 39.09 -31.90 -26.32
C GLY A 70 37.76 -32.64 -26.54
N LYS A 71 37.23 -33.32 -25.51
CA LYS A 71 35.92 -33.98 -25.49
C LYS A 71 34.84 -33.04 -24.95
N GLU A 72 33.71 -32.98 -25.65
CA GLU A 72 32.53 -32.24 -25.20
C GLU A 72 31.58 -33.21 -24.50
N TYR A 73 31.17 -32.89 -23.28
CA TYR A 73 30.31 -33.73 -22.43
C TYR A 73 28.92 -33.09 -22.33
N VAL A 74 27.88 -33.88 -22.09
CA VAL A 74 26.50 -33.40 -21.93
C VAL A 74 26.39 -32.36 -20.81
N MET A 75 27.05 -32.60 -19.67
CA MET A 75 27.10 -31.67 -18.53
C MET A 75 28.47 -31.68 -17.85
N LYS A 76 28.83 -30.56 -17.23
CA LYS A 76 30.00 -30.44 -16.34
C LYS A 76 29.57 -29.84 -15.00
N SER A 77 29.93 -30.48 -13.90
CA SER A 77 29.64 -30.03 -12.54
C SER A 77 30.91 -29.54 -11.87
N TYR A 78 30.83 -28.37 -11.23
CA TYR A 78 31.94 -27.75 -10.51
C TYR A 78 31.53 -27.49 -9.06
N LYS A 79 32.36 -27.91 -8.11
CA LYS A 79 32.22 -27.62 -6.68
C LYS A 79 33.48 -26.93 -6.18
N SER A 80 33.36 -25.80 -5.50
CA SER A 80 34.48 -25.06 -4.91
C SER A 80 34.38 -25.14 -3.39
N TYR A 81 35.48 -25.51 -2.74
CA TYR A 81 35.55 -25.68 -1.29
C TYR A 81 36.56 -24.70 -0.67
N GLY A 82 36.18 -24.18 0.50
CA GLY A 82 37.02 -23.31 1.31
C GLY A 82 38.19 -24.08 1.94
N SER A 83 39.09 -23.34 2.59
CA SER A 83 40.22 -23.92 3.33
C SER A 83 39.80 -24.78 4.53
N ASP A 84 38.59 -24.57 5.03
CA ASP A 84 37.93 -25.35 6.08
C ASP A 84 37.26 -26.63 5.55
N GLY A 85 37.27 -26.85 4.23
CA GLY A 85 36.61 -27.98 3.58
C GLY A 85 35.10 -27.80 3.39
N VAL A 86 34.54 -26.62 3.72
CA VAL A 86 33.12 -26.33 3.53
C VAL A 86 32.88 -25.93 2.07
N LEU A 87 31.78 -26.41 1.48
CA LEU A 87 31.38 -26.06 0.12
C LEU A 87 31.05 -24.56 0.04
N GLU A 88 31.82 -23.79 -0.73
CA GLU A 88 31.62 -22.35 -0.93
C GLU A 88 30.67 -22.07 -2.09
N SER A 89 30.80 -22.82 -3.20
CA SER A 89 29.93 -22.65 -4.37
C SER A 89 29.83 -23.93 -5.19
N SER A 90 28.74 -24.05 -5.94
CA SER A 90 28.57 -25.08 -6.94
C SER A 90 27.91 -24.52 -8.20
N ARG A 91 28.29 -25.05 -9.37
CA ARG A 91 27.63 -24.76 -10.63
C ARG A 91 27.56 -26.01 -11.51
N LEU A 92 26.49 -26.14 -12.27
CA LEU A 92 26.29 -27.15 -13.30
C LEU A 92 26.20 -26.44 -14.65
N GLU A 93 27.13 -26.75 -15.54
CA GLU A 93 27.18 -26.28 -16.92
C GLU A 93 26.54 -27.34 -17.81
N ILE A 94 25.50 -26.96 -18.55
CA ILE A 94 24.70 -27.84 -19.40
C ILE A 94 24.97 -27.46 -20.86
N TYR A 95 25.66 -28.37 -21.56
CA TYR A 95 26.04 -28.21 -22.97
C TYR A 95 25.05 -28.88 -23.92
N SER A 96 24.21 -29.80 -23.43
CA SER A 96 23.27 -30.51 -24.29
C SER A 96 22.11 -29.61 -24.76
N PRO A 97 21.92 -29.47 -26.09
CA PRO A 97 20.77 -28.74 -26.65
C PRO A 97 19.42 -29.36 -26.26
N HIS A 98 19.35 -30.69 -26.16
CA HIS A 98 18.12 -31.39 -25.76
C HIS A 98 17.68 -31.07 -24.33
N ILE A 99 18.63 -30.93 -23.39
CA ILE A 99 18.31 -30.55 -22.01
C ILE A 99 17.89 -29.08 -21.98
N GLN A 100 18.61 -28.21 -22.68
CA GLN A 100 18.28 -26.78 -22.76
C GLN A 100 16.87 -26.57 -23.33
N GLU A 101 16.51 -27.30 -24.38
CA GLU A 101 15.18 -27.26 -24.98
C GLU A 101 14.11 -27.78 -24.02
N ALA A 102 14.34 -28.92 -23.38
CA ALA A 102 13.41 -29.46 -22.39
C ALA A 102 13.17 -28.48 -21.23
N LEU A 103 14.23 -27.85 -20.71
CA LEU A 103 14.12 -26.85 -19.66
C LEU A 103 13.42 -25.58 -20.14
N ARG A 104 13.61 -25.15 -21.39
CA ARG A 104 12.94 -23.97 -21.97
C ARG A 104 11.44 -24.19 -22.17
N GLU A 105 11.06 -25.38 -22.64
CA GLU A 105 9.65 -25.75 -22.86
C GLU A 105 8.91 -25.95 -21.54
N VAL A 106 9.55 -26.60 -20.56
CA VAL A 106 8.93 -26.91 -19.26
C VAL A 106 8.97 -25.70 -18.32
N ILE A 107 10.09 -24.98 -18.28
CA ILE A 107 10.35 -23.86 -17.37
C ILE A 107 10.36 -22.57 -18.18
N LYS A 108 9.18 -21.97 -18.37
CA LYS A 108 9.02 -20.72 -19.13
C LYS A 108 9.87 -19.59 -18.55
N GLU A 109 9.80 -19.41 -17.23
CA GLU A 109 10.54 -18.37 -16.51
C GLU A 109 10.90 -18.86 -15.10
N TYR A 110 12.12 -18.57 -14.65
CA TYR A 110 12.55 -18.83 -13.28
C TYR A 110 13.49 -17.72 -12.79
N PRO A 111 13.19 -17.04 -11.66
CA PRO A 111 13.98 -15.91 -11.20
C PRO A 111 15.47 -16.24 -11.01
N GLY A 112 16.33 -15.44 -11.63
CA GLY A 112 17.78 -15.59 -11.58
C GLY A 112 18.37 -16.66 -12.51
N VAL A 113 17.58 -17.27 -13.39
CA VAL A 113 18.03 -18.26 -14.37
C VAL A 113 17.63 -17.81 -15.77
N SER A 114 18.61 -17.73 -16.68
CA SER A 114 18.35 -17.52 -18.12
C SER A 114 18.43 -18.87 -18.83
N PHE A 115 17.35 -19.26 -19.51
CA PHE A 115 17.31 -20.42 -20.40
C PHE A 115 17.67 -20.06 -21.86
N CYS A 116 18.11 -18.82 -22.09
CA CYS A 116 18.58 -18.31 -23.37
C CYS A 116 20.10 -18.41 -23.48
N GLY A 117 20.60 -18.85 -24.63
CA GLY A 117 22.02 -18.98 -24.95
C GLY A 117 22.45 -20.42 -25.25
N ASP A 118 23.67 -20.57 -25.79
CA ASP A 118 24.25 -21.86 -26.18
C ASP A 118 24.76 -22.69 -24.99
N LEU A 119 24.99 -22.05 -23.84
CA LEU A 119 25.42 -22.68 -22.59
C LEU A 119 24.51 -22.24 -21.44
N LEU A 120 23.90 -23.23 -20.77
CA LEU A 120 23.08 -23.00 -19.59
C LEU A 120 23.88 -23.31 -18.33
N ILE A 121 23.93 -22.35 -17.38
CA ILE A 121 24.66 -22.50 -16.12
C ILE A 121 23.68 -22.39 -14.96
N LEU A 122 23.60 -23.44 -14.14
CA LEU A 122 22.78 -23.48 -12.93
C LEU A 122 23.67 -23.44 -11.69
N HIS A 123 23.39 -22.52 -10.77
CA HIS A 123 24.17 -22.35 -9.54
C HIS A 123 23.46 -22.97 -8.33
N GLY A 124 24.25 -23.52 -7.40
CA GLY A 124 23.76 -23.95 -6.09
C GLY A 124 22.81 -25.16 -6.17
N THR A 125 21.66 -25.07 -5.49
CA THR A 125 20.76 -26.20 -5.20
C THR A 125 19.86 -26.67 -6.36
N LEU A 126 20.21 -26.39 -7.61
CA LEU A 126 19.45 -26.78 -8.82
C LEU A 126 17.93 -26.58 -8.69
N LYS A 127 17.52 -25.47 -8.05
CA LYS A 127 16.14 -25.27 -7.57
C LYS A 127 15.08 -25.47 -8.65
N CYS A 128 15.30 -24.87 -9.82
CA CYS A 128 14.39 -24.96 -10.96
C CYS A 128 14.21 -26.41 -11.44
N VAL A 129 15.27 -27.21 -11.47
CA VAL A 129 15.20 -28.62 -11.86
C VAL A 129 14.38 -29.41 -10.84
N PHE A 130 14.60 -29.18 -9.54
CA PHE A 130 13.84 -29.87 -8.50
C PHE A 130 12.36 -29.52 -8.51
N HIS A 131 12.04 -28.22 -8.64
CA HIS A 131 10.66 -27.72 -8.63
C HIS A 131 9.85 -28.27 -9.80
N TYR A 132 10.45 -28.33 -11.00
CA TYR A 132 9.79 -28.78 -12.23
C TYR A 132 10.13 -30.24 -12.59
N ARG A 133 10.66 -31.03 -11.64
CA ARG A 133 11.19 -32.38 -11.93
C ARG A 133 10.15 -33.34 -12.50
N LYS A 134 8.90 -33.20 -12.07
CA LYS A 134 7.79 -34.07 -12.52
C LYS A 134 7.41 -33.72 -13.96
N GLU A 135 7.38 -32.42 -14.26
CA GLU A 135 7.09 -31.88 -15.58
C GLU A 135 8.23 -32.20 -16.56
N ILE A 136 9.49 -32.12 -16.12
CA ILE A 136 10.67 -32.52 -16.91
C ILE A 136 10.64 -34.04 -17.20
N GLU A 137 10.29 -34.87 -16.22
CA GLU A 137 10.13 -36.32 -16.43
C GLU A 137 8.95 -36.62 -17.36
N SER A 138 7.83 -35.91 -17.24
CA SER A 138 6.71 -36.02 -18.18
C SER A 138 7.14 -35.65 -19.61
N TYR A 139 7.89 -34.55 -19.77
CA TYR A 139 8.41 -34.14 -21.08
C TYR A 139 9.32 -35.23 -21.67
N ARG A 140 10.24 -35.79 -20.87
CA ARG A 140 11.10 -36.92 -21.26
C ARG A 140 10.30 -38.12 -21.78
N GLN A 141 9.18 -38.46 -21.15
CA GLN A 141 8.35 -39.58 -21.58
C GLN A 141 7.69 -39.32 -22.94
N THR A 142 7.30 -38.07 -23.21
CA THR A 142 6.61 -37.66 -24.45
C THR A 142 7.52 -37.45 -25.65
N VAL A 143 8.79 -37.06 -25.43
CA VAL A 143 9.72 -36.79 -26.53
C VAL A 143 9.99 -38.07 -27.34
N GLN A 144 10.11 -38.00 -28.66
CA GLN A 144 10.37 -39.19 -29.48
C GLN A 144 11.86 -39.51 -29.59
N ASP A 145 12.71 -38.49 -29.53
CA ASP A 145 14.15 -38.64 -29.67
C ASP A 145 14.76 -39.42 -28.48
N ARG A 146 15.38 -40.56 -28.79
CA ARG A 146 16.05 -41.43 -27.82
C ARG A 146 17.25 -40.73 -27.15
N ILE A 147 17.97 -39.88 -27.88
CA ILE A 147 19.13 -39.13 -27.34
C ILE A 147 18.64 -38.09 -26.35
N ALA A 148 17.58 -37.34 -26.70
CA ALA A 148 16.94 -36.41 -25.78
C ALA A 148 16.48 -37.11 -24.48
N LYS A 149 15.87 -38.30 -24.58
CA LYS A 149 15.48 -39.10 -23.40
C LYS A 149 16.64 -39.43 -22.49
N LEU A 150 17.78 -39.84 -23.06
CA LEU A 150 18.99 -40.19 -22.31
C LEU A 150 19.57 -38.96 -21.61
N HIS A 151 19.68 -37.83 -22.31
CA HIS A 151 20.25 -36.62 -21.75
C HIS A 151 19.38 -36.03 -20.63
N ILE A 152 18.05 -36.01 -20.79
CA ILE A 152 17.13 -35.54 -19.74
C ILE A 152 17.17 -36.49 -18.53
N HIS A 153 17.23 -37.82 -18.77
CA HIS A 153 17.41 -38.79 -17.70
C HIS A 153 18.70 -38.54 -16.91
N LEU A 154 19.80 -38.24 -17.60
CA LEU A 154 21.09 -37.94 -16.98
C LEU A 154 20.99 -36.72 -16.04
N LEU A 155 20.27 -35.66 -16.43
CA LEU A 155 20.03 -34.49 -15.57
C LEU A 155 19.25 -34.88 -14.30
N LEU A 156 18.13 -35.60 -14.45
CA LEU A 156 17.29 -36.01 -13.32
C LEU A 156 18.06 -36.94 -12.37
N ARG A 157 18.79 -37.92 -12.90
CA ARG A 157 19.65 -38.82 -12.13
C ARG A 157 20.79 -38.08 -11.42
N PHE A 158 21.39 -37.08 -12.06
CA PHE A 158 22.41 -36.23 -11.43
C PHE A 158 21.85 -35.47 -10.23
N MET A 159 20.65 -34.89 -10.36
CA MET A 159 19.97 -34.21 -9.25
C MET A 159 19.63 -35.19 -8.12
N GLU A 160 19.02 -36.34 -8.43
CA GLU A 160 18.68 -37.37 -7.45
C GLU A 160 19.91 -37.90 -6.71
N LYS A 161 21.04 -38.05 -7.40
CA LYS A 161 22.32 -38.47 -6.79
C LYS A 161 22.83 -37.41 -5.82
N ASN A 162 22.84 -36.13 -6.19
CA ASN A 162 23.42 -35.06 -5.38
C ASN A 162 22.56 -34.63 -4.20
N PHE A 163 21.24 -34.75 -4.28
CA PHE A 163 20.29 -34.33 -3.24
C PHE A 163 19.45 -35.49 -2.71
N LYS A 164 20.01 -36.71 -2.75
CA LYS A 164 19.30 -37.95 -2.42
C LYS A 164 18.63 -37.91 -1.05
N THR A 165 19.34 -37.38 -0.05
CA THR A 165 18.87 -37.30 1.34
C THR A 165 17.73 -36.30 1.49
N GLU A 166 17.87 -35.13 0.87
CA GLU A 166 16.93 -34.02 0.94
C GLU A 166 15.66 -34.35 0.14
N ILE A 167 15.80 -34.92 -1.06
CA ILE A 167 14.67 -35.36 -1.89
C ILE A 167 13.87 -36.46 -1.17
N ARG A 168 14.54 -37.47 -0.58
CA ARG A 168 13.85 -38.51 0.19
C ARG A 168 13.11 -37.96 1.40
N SER A 169 13.74 -37.04 2.14
CA SER A 169 13.10 -36.37 3.27
C SER A 169 11.87 -35.58 2.82
N TYR A 170 11.99 -34.81 1.72
CA TYR A 170 10.87 -34.09 1.13
C TYR A 170 9.74 -35.03 0.69
N GLU A 171 10.06 -36.14 0.03
CA GLU A 171 9.04 -37.09 -0.43
C GLU A 171 8.26 -37.71 0.72
N ALA A 172 8.96 -38.14 1.77
CA ALA A 172 8.35 -38.74 2.96
C ALA A 172 7.53 -37.72 3.78
N ASN A 173 8.05 -36.52 3.97
CA ASN A 173 7.49 -35.56 4.93
C ASN A 173 6.59 -34.49 4.30
N VAL A 174 6.68 -34.25 2.99
CA VAL A 174 5.91 -33.22 2.28
C VAL A 174 5.04 -33.83 1.19
N ALA A 175 5.62 -34.58 0.25
CA ALA A 175 4.88 -35.04 -0.94
C ALA A 175 3.84 -36.13 -0.63
N THR A 176 4.15 -37.03 0.30
CA THR A 176 3.30 -38.19 0.65
C THR A 176 2.47 -37.99 1.93
N SER A 177 2.72 -36.90 2.67
CA SER A 177 2.04 -36.56 3.94
C SER A 177 1.19 -35.29 3.80
N PRO A 178 0.10 -35.30 3.01
CA PRO A 178 -0.67 -34.09 2.67
C PRO A 178 -1.41 -33.47 3.87
N SER A 179 -1.69 -34.26 4.93
CA SER A 179 -2.43 -33.79 6.10
C SER A 179 -1.63 -32.81 6.97
N SER A 180 -0.31 -32.95 7.03
CA SER A 180 0.55 -32.10 7.85
C SER A 180 1.99 -32.11 7.31
N PRO A 181 2.23 -31.53 6.12
CA PRO A 181 3.56 -31.54 5.53
C PRO A 181 4.54 -30.78 6.43
N ALA A 182 5.72 -31.37 6.65
CA ALA A 182 6.75 -30.82 7.52
C ALA A 182 8.10 -30.78 6.82
N ILE A 183 8.91 -29.77 7.15
CA ILE A 183 10.19 -29.53 6.47
C ILE A 183 11.26 -29.01 7.43
N GLU A 184 12.53 -29.35 7.15
CA GLU A 184 13.69 -28.79 7.85
C GLU A 184 14.02 -27.39 7.34
N PHE A 185 14.64 -26.57 8.19
CA PHE A 185 14.99 -25.19 7.85
C PHE A 185 15.88 -25.08 6.61
N LYS A 186 16.88 -25.97 6.45
CA LYS A 186 17.81 -25.98 5.32
C LYS A 186 17.14 -26.30 3.97
N ASP A 187 16.00 -26.98 4.00
CA ASP A 187 15.29 -27.51 2.83
C ASP A 187 14.10 -26.65 2.41
N LEU A 188 13.86 -25.50 3.08
CA LEU A 188 12.74 -24.60 2.77
C LEU A 188 12.65 -24.20 1.29
N TRP A 189 13.78 -24.12 0.58
CA TRP A 189 13.80 -23.84 -0.86
C TRP A 189 12.98 -24.85 -1.68
N MET A 190 12.76 -26.06 -1.20
CA MET A 190 12.00 -27.10 -1.89
C MET A 190 10.48 -26.85 -1.91
N VAL A 191 9.95 -26.09 -0.95
CA VAL A 191 8.51 -25.82 -0.86
C VAL A 191 8.11 -24.49 -1.48
N PHE A 192 9.02 -23.52 -1.54
CA PHE A 192 8.77 -22.19 -2.13
C PHE A 192 9.15 -22.16 -3.62
N LEU A 193 8.14 -22.24 -4.49
CA LEU A 193 8.26 -22.18 -5.94
C LEU A 193 8.08 -20.73 -6.43
N PRO A 194 9.11 -20.05 -6.95
CA PRO A 194 8.96 -18.68 -7.43
C PRO A 194 7.83 -18.53 -8.46
N GLY A 195 7.13 -17.39 -8.40
CA GLY A 195 5.93 -17.10 -9.19
C GLY A 195 4.62 -17.50 -8.52
N GLU A 196 4.65 -18.43 -7.56
CA GLU A 196 3.43 -18.92 -6.92
C GLU A 196 2.82 -17.94 -5.90
N SER A 197 1.57 -18.20 -5.48
CA SER A 197 0.95 -17.47 -4.37
C SER A 197 1.43 -17.99 -3.01
N VAL A 198 1.90 -17.08 -2.16
CA VAL A 198 2.24 -17.34 -0.75
C VAL A 198 1.34 -16.49 0.13
N ILE A 199 1.03 -16.95 1.34
CA ILE A 199 0.19 -16.23 2.30
C ILE A 199 0.94 -16.01 3.62
N THR A 200 0.88 -14.79 4.15
CA THR A 200 1.48 -14.38 5.41
C THR A 200 0.50 -14.56 6.56
N GLY A 201 0.96 -15.08 7.71
CA GLY A 201 0.13 -15.21 8.90
C GLY A 201 -1.10 -16.12 8.72
N GLN A 202 -1.82 -16.36 9.81
CA GLN A 202 -3.10 -17.07 9.82
C GLN A 202 -4.20 -16.28 10.56
N ASP A 203 -3.92 -15.02 10.87
CA ASP A 203 -4.88 -14.12 11.50
C ASP A 203 -5.62 -13.26 10.45
N GLU A 204 -6.45 -12.35 10.92
CA GLU A 204 -7.23 -11.41 10.08
C GLU A 204 -6.35 -10.41 9.32
N MET A 205 -5.06 -10.29 9.65
CA MET A 205 -4.10 -9.41 8.97
C MET A 205 -3.30 -10.16 7.89
N ASN A 206 -3.72 -11.38 7.54
CA ASN A 206 -3.06 -12.17 6.51
C ASN A 206 -3.03 -11.47 5.14
N GLN A 207 -2.03 -11.79 4.33
CA GLN A 207 -1.89 -11.23 2.99
C GLN A 207 -1.35 -12.28 2.02
N ILE A 208 -1.98 -12.42 0.86
CA ILE A 208 -1.43 -13.17 -0.26
C ILE A 208 -0.44 -12.29 -1.03
N LEU A 209 0.73 -12.84 -1.32
CA LEU A 209 1.78 -12.24 -2.14
C LEU A 209 2.07 -13.18 -3.32
N SER A 210 2.58 -12.63 -4.42
CA SER A 210 3.21 -13.45 -5.46
C SER A 210 4.69 -13.60 -5.11
N LEU A 211 5.15 -14.83 -4.93
CA LEU A 211 6.52 -15.12 -4.51
C LEU A 211 7.51 -14.70 -5.61
N VAL A 212 8.48 -13.86 -5.26
CA VAL A 212 9.55 -13.44 -6.18
C VAL A 212 10.79 -14.30 -5.99
N SER A 213 11.26 -14.43 -4.76
CA SER A 213 12.48 -15.17 -4.46
C SER A 213 12.57 -15.55 -2.99
N THR A 214 13.49 -16.47 -2.71
CA THR A 214 13.88 -16.78 -1.33
C THR A 214 15.40 -16.82 -1.21
N THR A 215 15.95 -16.10 -0.24
CA THR A 215 17.39 -15.97 -0.05
C THR A 215 17.77 -16.15 1.42
N PHE A 216 18.96 -16.67 1.66
CA PHE A 216 19.55 -16.67 2.99
C PHE A 216 20.18 -15.31 3.27
N VAL A 217 19.83 -14.72 4.41
CA VAL A 217 20.39 -13.44 4.85
C VAL A 217 21.05 -13.65 6.21
N LYS A 218 22.29 -13.17 6.35
CA LYS A 218 22.98 -13.14 7.64
C LYS A 218 22.71 -11.80 8.30
N THR A 219 22.09 -11.81 9.49
CA THR A 219 21.77 -10.61 10.27
C THR A 219 22.19 -10.83 11.71
N ASN A 220 23.07 -9.97 12.24
CA ASN A 220 23.50 -9.95 13.65
C ASN A 220 23.92 -11.32 14.22
N GLY A 221 24.61 -12.16 13.43
CA GLY A 221 25.09 -13.49 13.84
C GLY A 221 24.12 -14.65 13.58
N ASN A 222 22.85 -14.37 13.24
CA ASN A 222 21.87 -15.38 12.85
C ASN A 222 21.68 -15.41 11.33
N THR A 223 21.42 -16.60 10.78
CA THR A 223 21.05 -16.77 9.37
C THR A 223 19.54 -16.99 9.30
N VAL A 224 18.83 -16.06 8.67
CA VAL A 224 17.38 -16.14 8.46
C VAL A 224 17.07 -16.47 7.01
N TRP A 225 15.91 -17.07 6.79
CA TRP A 225 15.39 -17.30 5.45
C TRP A 225 14.47 -16.15 5.07
N MET A 226 14.91 -15.27 4.17
CA MET A 226 14.13 -14.14 3.71
C MET A 226 13.28 -14.54 2.50
N VAL A 227 11.96 -14.54 2.68
CA VAL A 227 10.98 -14.77 1.61
C VAL A 227 10.53 -13.43 1.07
N THR A 228 10.79 -13.17 -0.21
CA THR A 228 10.42 -11.92 -0.89
C THR A 228 9.19 -12.15 -1.76
N GLY A 229 8.09 -11.49 -1.43
CA GLY A 229 6.87 -11.50 -2.23
C GLY A 229 6.57 -10.12 -2.81
N LYS A 230 5.94 -10.08 -3.98
CA LYS A 230 5.38 -8.86 -4.55
C LYS A 230 3.88 -8.75 -4.21
N CYS A 231 3.45 -7.54 -3.90
CA CYS A 231 2.05 -7.18 -3.70
C CYS A 231 1.66 -6.03 -4.63
N PHE A 232 0.38 -5.95 -4.98
CA PHE A 232 -0.18 -4.86 -5.76
C PHE A 232 -0.60 -3.70 -4.84
N THR A 233 -0.24 -2.47 -5.19
CA THR A 233 -0.49 -1.28 -4.34
C THR A 233 -0.52 0.00 -5.18
N HIS A 234 -0.71 1.16 -4.54
CA HIS A 234 -0.60 2.47 -5.18
C HIS A 234 0.08 3.51 -4.30
N ASN A 235 0.74 4.48 -4.94
CA ASN A 235 1.37 5.62 -4.26
C ASN A 235 0.45 6.86 -4.16
N GLY A 236 -0.84 6.69 -4.47
CA GLY A 236 -1.84 7.76 -4.52
C GLY A 236 -1.98 8.42 -5.91
N LYS A 237 -1.06 8.12 -6.83
CA LYS A 237 -1.12 8.54 -8.24
C LYS A 237 -1.16 7.34 -9.18
N ASP A 238 -0.16 6.48 -9.05
CA ASP A 238 0.07 5.33 -9.92
C ASP A 238 -0.16 4.03 -9.16
N PHE A 239 -0.68 3.02 -9.85
CA PHE A 239 -0.67 1.63 -9.38
C PHE A 239 0.63 0.92 -9.77
N GLY A 240 0.98 -0.12 -9.04
CA GLY A 240 2.15 -0.93 -9.32
C GLY A 240 2.39 -1.99 -8.26
N TYR A 241 3.63 -2.47 -8.21
CA TYR A 241 4.05 -3.53 -7.30
C TYR A 241 5.07 -3.03 -6.28
N LEU A 242 4.94 -3.53 -5.06
CA LEU A 242 5.87 -3.34 -3.94
C LEU A 242 6.36 -4.70 -3.47
N HIS A 243 7.65 -4.82 -3.15
CA HIS A 243 8.18 -6.02 -2.50
C HIS A 243 8.02 -5.96 -0.99
N LYS A 244 7.59 -7.08 -0.41
CA LYS A 244 7.53 -7.32 1.03
C LYS A 244 8.44 -8.50 1.38
N HIS A 245 9.07 -8.41 2.54
CA HIS A 245 9.99 -9.42 3.04
C HIS A 245 9.45 -10.01 4.34
N VAL A 246 9.37 -11.34 4.39
CA VAL A 246 9.02 -12.07 5.60
C VAL A 246 10.16 -13.02 5.92
N ASN A 247 10.66 -12.94 7.14
CA ASN A 247 11.76 -13.78 7.61
C ASN A 247 11.21 -15.03 8.30
N ILE A 248 11.77 -16.17 7.96
CA ILE A 248 11.61 -17.41 8.73
C ILE A 248 12.88 -17.56 9.58
N GLU A 249 12.70 -17.55 10.89
CA GLU A 249 13.78 -17.75 11.86
C GLU A 249 14.31 -19.19 11.80
N PRO A 250 15.62 -19.40 12.02
CA PRO A 250 16.20 -20.73 12.05
C PRO A 250 15.56 -21.59 13.13
N TYR A 251 15.33 -22.87 12.82
CA TYR A 251 14.81 -23.86 13.75
C TYR A 251 15.50 -25.21 13.57
N GLN A 252 15.50 -26.01 14.63
CA GLN A 252 16.05 -27.37 14.62
C GLN A 252 14.93 -28.39 14.38
N GLY A 253 15.27 -29.47 13.68
CA GLY A 253 14.30 -30.49 13.27
C GLY A 253 13.32 -30.00 12.21
N THR A 254 12.18 -30.69 12.09
CA THR A 254 11.13 -30.35 11.15
C THR A 254 10.07 -29.46 11.80
N LYS A 255 9.52 -28.52 11.03
CA LYS A 255 8.30 -27.79 11.38
C LYS A 255 7.23 -28.03 10.34
N THR A 256 5.97 -28.01 10.77
CA THR A 256 4.83 -28.07 9.84
C THR A 256 4.82 -26.80 8.99
N ILE A 257 4.57 -26.93 7.69
CA ILE A 257 4.55 -25.79 6.76
C ILE A 257 3.50 -24.75 7.20
N LYS A 258 2.36 -25.20 7.75
CA LYS A 258 1.32 -24.33 8.31
C LYS A 258 1.78 -23.46 9.49
N SER A 259 2.80 -23.88 10.24
CA SER A 259 3.33 -23.11 11.37
C SER A 259 4.32 -22.01 10.97
N LEU A 260 4.70 -21.94 9.68
CA LEU A 260 5.62 -20.92 9.19
C LEU A 260 4.91 -19.55 9.14
N PRO A 261 5.63 -18.44 9.37
CA PRO A 261 5.06 -17.08 9.30
C PRO A 261 4.58 -16.71 7.89
N ILE A 262 5.10 -17.40 6.88
CA ILE A 262 4.67 -17.32 5.49
C ILE A 262 4.75 -18.72 4.90
N LEU A 263 3.77 -19.09 4.08
CA LEU A 263 3.72 -20.39 3.43
C LEU A 263 3.14 -20.30 2.02
N PRO A 264 3.47 -21.23 1.12
CA PRO A 264 2.76 -21.39 -0.13
C PRO A 264 1.27 -21.63 0.11
N LEU A 265 0.42 -20.93 -0.64
CA LEU A 265 -1.04 -20.96 -0.46
C LEU A 265 -1.61 -22.37 -0.58
N ARG A 266 -0.98 -23.24 -1.39
CA ARG A 266 -1.36 -24.66 -1.54
C ARG A 266 -1.27 -25.49 -0.25
N TYR A 267 -0.57 -25.00 0.78
CA TYR A 267 -0.47 -25.63 2.10
C TYR A 267 -1.31 -24.93 3.16
N TYR A 268 -2.08 -23.89 2.80
CA TYR A 268 -2.86 -23.10 3.75
C TYR A 268 -3.96 -23.92 4.44
N GLY A 269 -4.69 -24.70 3.66
CA GLY A 269 -5.86 -25.44 4.09
C GLY A 269 -6.27 -26.48 3.06
N ASP A 270 -7.48 -27.00 3.20
CA ASP A 270 -8.12 -27.74 2.11
C ASP A 270 -8.52 -26.78 0.94
N ASP A 271 -9.00 -27.35 -0.17
CA ASP A 271 -9.40 -26.56 -1.35
C ASP A 271 -10.48 -25.52 -1.02
N ALA A 272 -11.40 -25.81 -0.09
CA ALA A 272 -12.47 -24.89 0.30
C ALA A 272 -11.92 -23.72 1.15
N GLU A 273 -10.94 -23.98 2.01
CA GLU A 273 -10.24 -22.94 2.77
C GLU A 273 -9.39 -22.04 1.85
N ILE A 274 -8.70 -22.64 0.88
CA ILE A 274 -7.90 -21.91 -0.11
C ILE A 274 -8.82 -21.00 -0.96
N ASP A 275 -9.94 -21.52 -1.44
CA ASP A 275 -10.88 -20.74 -2.25
C ASP A 275 -11.60 -19.65 -1.44
N ARG A 276 -11.85 -19.90 -0.15
CA ARG A 276 -12.33 -18.86 0.77
C ARG A 276 -11.29 -17.75 0.94
N ALA A 277 -10.03 -18.12 1.18
CA ALA A 277 -8.94 -17.15 1.32
C ALA A 277 -8.78 -16.30 0.05
N ARG A 278 -8.79 -16.92 -1.14
CA ARG A 278 -8.73 -16.22 -2.43
C ARG A 278 -9.86 -15.20 -2.57
N ARG A 279 -11.12 -15.61 -2.34
CA ARG A 279 -12.28 -14.73 -2.45
C ARG A 279 -12.23 -13.55 -1.48
N GLN A 280 -11.83 -13.80 -0.24
CA GLN A 280 -11.67 -12.76 0.78
C GLN A 280 -10.61 -11.73 0.34
N HIS A 281 -9.46 -12.20 -0.15
CA HIS A 281 -8.38 -11.33 -0.59
C HIS A 281 -8.76 -10.50 -1.82
N ILE A 282 -9.47 -11.10 -2.78
CA ILE A 282 -10.01 -10.37 -3.94
C ILE A 282 -10.99 -9.29 -3.50
N ALA A 283 -11.91 -9.59 -2.58
CA ALA A 283 -12.86 -8.61 -2.06
C ALA A 283 -12.15 -7.45 -1.33
N ARG A 284 -11.15 -7.78 -0.50
CA ARG A 284 -10.30 -6.79 0.16
C ARG A 284 -9.51 -5.94 -0.84
N GLY A 285 -8.98 -6.55 -1.91
CA GLY A 285 -8.29 -5.85 -2.98
C GLY A 285 -9.18 -4.86 -3.72
N LYS A 286 -10.43 -5.25 -4.02
CA LYS A 286 -11.42 -4.32 -4.59
C LYS A 286 -11.66 -3.11 -3.69
N LYS A 287 -11.81 -3.35 -2.38
CA LYS A 287 -11.95 -2.28 -1.38
C LYS A 287 -10.70 -1.39 -1.34
N PHE A 288 -9.49 -1.97 -1.32
CA PHE A 288 -8.22 -1.23 -1.38
C PHE A 288 -8.16 -0.32 -2.61
N CYS A 289 -8.42 -0.86 -3.81
CA CYS A 289 -8.36 -0.09 -5.05
C CYS A 289 -9.41 1.03 -5.11
N SER A 290 -10.59 0.82 -4.53
CA SER A 290 -11.64 1.85 -4.42
C SER A 290 -11.24 3.05 -3.55
N LEU A 291 -10.22 2.89 -2.70
CA LEU A 291 -9.70 3.93 -1.81
C LEU A 291 -8.56 4.75 -2.43
N LYS A 292 -8.31 4.61 -3.75
CA LYS A 292 -7.42 5.54 -4.47
C LYS A 292 -8.04 6.94 -4.45
N GLY A 293 -7.24 7.92 -4.04
CA GLY A 293 -7.69 9.30 -3.80
C GLY A 293 -7.87 9.60 -2.32
N ASN A 294 -8.73 10.56 -1.99
CA ASN A 294 -8.94 11.04 -0.63
C ASN A 294 -10.30 10.55 -0.14
N HIS A 295 -10.32 9.78 0.95
CA HIS A 295 -11.55 9.17 1.46
C HIS A 295 -11.70 9.37 2.96
N HIS A 296 -12.84 9.94 3.38
CA HIS A 296 -13.23 10.01 4.79
C HIS A 296 -13.87 8.69 5.21
N ARG A 297 -13.24 8.01 6.18
CA ARG A 297 -13.62 6.67 6.64
C ARG A 297 -13.59 6.59 8.16
N PHE A 298 -14.32 5.64 8.71
CA PHE A 298 -14.19 5.26 10.11
C PHE A 298 -13.25 4.07 10.21
N TYR A 299 -12.40 4.05 11.24
CA TYR A 299 -11.52 2.93 11.51
C TYR A 299 -11.84 2.33 12.88
N ASN A 300 -12.02 1.02 12.92
CA ASN A 300 -12.29 0.24 14.14
C ASN A 300 -11.30 -0.91 14.25
N GLY A 301 -10.03 -0.60 14.52
CA GLY A 301 -8.96 -1.60 14.52
C GLY A 301 -7.88 -1.35 15.56
N ARG A 302 -7.13 -2.41 15.87
CA ARG A 302 -6.12 -2.42 16.93
C ARG A 302 -4.87 -1.58 16.64
N ALA A 303 -4.70 -1.08 15.42
CA ALA A 303 -3.47 -0.42 14.98
C ALA A 303 -3.02 0.69 15.95
N TYR A 304 -3.94 1.36 16.66
CA TYR A 304 -3.59 2.41 17.63
C TYR A 304 -4.63 2.64 18.76
N MET A 305 -5.38 1.67 19.29
CA MET A 305 -6.53 2.00 20.19
C MET A 305 -7.51 3.03 19.56
N VAL A 306 -7.58 3.08 18.23
CA VAL A 306 -8.32 4.11 17.49
C VAL A 306 -9.66 3.55 17.03
N ASN A 307 -10.71 3.95 17.75
CA ASN A 307 -12.08 4.01 17.24
C ASN A 307 -12.32 5.45 16.78
N SER A 308 -11.84 5.82 15.60
CA SER A 308 -11.93 7.22 15.15
C SER A 308 -12.09 7.36 13.63
N ARG A 309 -12.45 8.59 13.25
CA ARG A 309 -12.53 9.02 11.86
C ARG A 309 -11.14 9.30 11.32
N ILE A 310 -10.89 8.82 10.11
CA ILE A 310 -9.61 8.93 9.41
C ILE A 310 -9.82 9.50 8.00
N ILE A 311 -8.75 10.07 7.44
CA ILE A 311 -8.67 10.37 6.02
C ILE A 311 -7.65 9.44 5.37
N VAL A 312 -8.11 8.58 4.47
CA VAL A 312 -7.23 7.79 3.61
C VAL A 312 -6.67 8.74 2.54
N ASP A 313 -5.34 8.85 2.48
CA ASP A 313 -4.63 9.74 1.56
C ASP A 313 -3.18 9.29 1.39
N CYS A 314 -2.95 8.41 0.42
CA CYS A 314 -1.62 7.85 0.16
C CYS A 314 -0.64 8.88 -0.43
N LYS A 315 -1.16 9.88 -1.14
CA LYS A 315 -0.33 10.86 -1.83
C LYS A 315 0.32 11.79 -0.82
N THR A 316 -0.49 12.43 0.01
CA THR A 316 -0.01 13.38 1.02
C THR A 316 0.74 12.68 2.14
N PHE A 317 0.42 11.41 2.47
CA PHE A 317 1.25 10.61 3.37
C PHE A 317 2.73 10.56 2.92
N GLY A 318 2.98 10.35 1.62
CA GLY A 318 4.32 10.31 1.06
C GLY A 318 5.08 11.64 1.15
N ASP A 319 4.36 12.77 1.09
CA ASP A 319 4.94 14.11 1.20
C ASP A 319 5.32 14.45 2.66
N PHE A 320 4.52 14.00 3.64
CA PHE A 320 4.75 14.25 5.07
C PHE A 320 5.70 13.23 5.74
N LYS A 321 5.83 12.01 5.18
CA LYS A 321 6.70 10.94 5.72
C LYS A 321 7.66 10.42 4.63
N PRO A 322 8.69 11.20 4.23
CA PRO A 322 9.59 10.83 3.14
C PRO A 322 10.30 9.45 3.25
N PRO A 323 10.64 8.87 4.42
CA PRO A 323 11.17 7.50 4.47
C PRO A 323 10.09 6.41 4.31
N ASN A 324 8.80 6.73 4.50
CA ASN A 324 7.69 5.77 4.47
C ASN A 324 6.82 5.89 3.22
N ARG A 325 7.23 6.69 2.23
CA ARG A 325 6.50 6.78 0.96
C ARG A 325 6.38 5.39 0.34
N VAL A 326 5.18 5.05 -0.15
CA VAL A 326 4.95 3.82 -0.91
C VAL A 326 5.79 3.89 -2.19
N TRP A 327 6.91 3.16 -2.21
CA TRP A 327 7.82 3.10 -3.35
C TRP A 327 7.51 1.88 -4.23
N LEU A 328 6.99 2.16 -5.43
CA LEU A 328 6.68 1.13 -6.40
C LEU A 328 7.98 0.65 -7.05
N HIS A 329 8.27 -0.65 -6.92
CA HIS A 329 9.39 -1.31 -7.58
C HIS A 329 9.14 -1.40 -9.09
N GLU A 330 7.88 -1.61 -9.46
CA GLU A 330 7.42 -1.67 -10.84
C GLU A 330 6.09 -0.94 -10.93
N ARG A 331 5.92 -0.08 -11.94
CA ARG A 331 4.64 0.59 -12.21
C ARG A 331 3.80 -0.28 -13.13
N LYS A 332 2.50 -0.36 -12.85
CA LYS A 332 1.53 -1.06 -13.69
C LYS A 332 0.50 -0.05 -14.20
N PRO A 333 0.68 0.51 -15.41
CA PRO A 333 -0.34 1.38 -15.99
C PRO A 333 -1.61 0.55 -16.25
N LEU A 334 -2.75 1.12 -15.86
CA LEU A 334 -4.06 0.54 -16.10
C LEU A 334 -4.65 1.19 -17.36
N TRP A 335 -5.21 0.37 -18.23
CA TRP A 335 -5.79 0.78 -19.51
C TRP A 335 -7.28 0.43 -19.53
N PRO A 336 -8.13 1.21 -18.82
CA PRO A 336 -9.56 0.97 -18.84
C PRO A 336 -10.11 1.15 -20.27
N LYS A 337 -11.11 0.35 -20.63
CA LYS A 337 -11.85 0.55 -21.89
C LYS A 337 -12.71 1.80 -21.78
N ASP A 338 -13.12 2.36 -22.91
CA ASP A 338 -13.96 3.56 -22.95
C ASP A 338 -15.21 3.38 -22.06
N GLY A 339 -15.34 4.25 -21.06
CA GLY A 339 -16.45 4.25 -20.10
C GLY A 339 -16.31 3.30 -18.90
N GLN A 340 -15.20 2.58 -18.74
CA GLN A 340 -14.91 1.78 -17.54
C GLN A 340 -14.08 2.54 -16.53
N ASP A 341 -14.29 2.25 -15.24
CA ASP A 341 -13.45 2.78 -14.19
C ASP A 341 -12.06 2.12 -14.23
N GLU A 342 -11.03 2.86 -13.78
CA GLU A 342 -9.65 2.35 -13.72
C GLU A 342 -9.56 1.05 -12.90
N ILE A 343 -10.44 0.89 -11.91
CA ILE A 343 -10.53 -0.27 -11.01
C ILE A 343 -11.00 -1.52 -11.76
N ASP A 344 -11.87 -1.38 -12.76
CA ASP A 344 -12.40 -2.51 -13.55
C ASP A 344 -11.34 -3.12 -14.47
N ALA A 345 -10.28 -2.36 -14.76
CA ALA A 345 -9.14 -2.83 -15.55
C ALA A 345 -8.15 -3.69 -14.75
N ILE A 346 -8.33 -3.83 -13.43
CA ILE A 346 -7.42 -4.56 -12.55
C ILE A 346 -7.72 -6.07 -12.62
N SER A 347 -6.69 -6.88 -12.85
CA SER A 347 -6.85 -8.33 -12.96
C SER A 347 -7.23 -8.97 -11.61
N THR A 348 -7.86 -10.14 -11.66
CA THR A 348 -8.24 -10.86 -10.43
C THR A 348 -6.99 -11.28 -9.64
N GLU A 349 -5.91 -11.60 -10.34
CA GLU A 349 -4.61 -11.94 -9.79
C GLU A 349 -4.01 -10.76 -9.01
N ASP A 350 -4.09 -9.53 -9.54
CA ASP A 350 -3.64 -8.32 -8.84
C ASP A 350 -4.51 -8.00 -7.62
N LEU A 351 -5.83 -8.12 -7.76
CA LEU A 351 -6.77 -7.90 -6.65
C LEU A 351 -6.48 -8.87 -5.49
N MET A 352 -6.14 -10.12 -5.81
CA MET A 352 -5.80 -11.12 -4.80
C MET A 352 -4.52 -10.78 -4.02
N ILE A 353 -3.52 -10.16 -4.66
CA ILE A 353 -2.23 -9.83 -4.04
C ILE A 353 -2.14 -8.37 -3.55
N CYS A 354 -3.26 -7.67 -3.42
CA CYS A 354 -3.29 -6.30 -2.94
C CYS A 354 -2.69 -6.14 -1.53
N ASP A 355 -2.17 -4.96 -1.24
CA ASP A 355 -1.77 -4.60 0.12
C ASP A 355 -2.95 -4.70 1.10
N PHE A 356 -2.68 -5.21 2.30
CA PHE A 356 -3.68 -5.34 3.37
C PHE A 356 -3.85 -4.04 4.17
N GLN A 357 -2.92 -3.09 4.02
CA GLN A 357 -2.96 -1.79 4.70
C GLN A 357 -2.91 -0.63 3.70
N ILE A 358 -3.49 0.50 4.10
CA ILE A 358 -3.46 1.75 3.35
C ILE A 358 -3.01 2.92 4.23
N PRO A 359 -2.13 3.81 3.73
CA PRO A 359 -1.79 5.03 4.44
C PRO A 359 -2.99 5.97 4.64
N GLY A 360 -3.07 6.58 5.82
CA GLY A 360 -4.05 7.62 6.12
C GLY A 360 -3.68 8.46 7.33
N PHE A 361 -4.50 9.45 7.63
CA PHE A 361 -4.36 10.37 8.77
C PHE A 361 -5.47 10.13 9.80
N SER A 362 -5.09 9.88 11.05
CA SER A 362 -6.04 9.87 12.18
C SER A 362 -6.43 11.30 12.53
N LEU A 363 -7.71 11.66 12.37
CA LEU A 363 -8.20 13.00 12.73
C LEU A 363 -8.21 13.23 14.23
N PHE A 364 -8.24 12.16 15.03
CA PHE A 364 -8.17 12.23 16.49
C PHE A 364 -6.73 12.40 16.97
N ASP A 365 -5.83 11.47 16.60
CA ASP A 365 -4.44 11.47 17.11
C ASP A 365 -3.50 12.43 16.38
N LYS A 366 -3.98 13.05 15.30
CA LYS A 366 -3.20 13.91 14.39
C LYS A 366 -1.96 13.25 13.81
N LYS A 367 -2.04 11.94 13.54
CA LYS A 367 -0.91 11.12 13.09
C LYS A 367 -1.19 10.41 11.77
N TRP A 368 -0.16 10.37 10.95
CA TRP A 368 -0.08 9.56 9.74
C TRP A 368 0.28 8.12 10.10
N CYS A 369 -0.57 7.17 9.70
CA CYS A 369 -0.48 5.75 10.04
C CYS A 369 -0.86 4.85 8.85
N PHE A 370 -0.56 3.55 8.98
CA PHE A 370 -1.09 2.52 8.08
C PHE A 370 -2.33 1.88 8.73
N PHE A 371 -3.42 1.79 7.97
CA PHE A 371 -4.70 1.26 8.42
C PHE A 371 -5.04 -0.01 7.65
N ALA A 372 -5.31 -1.09 8.38
CA ALA A 372 -5.74 -2.35 7.76
C ALA A 372 -7.12 -2.22 7.11
N ILE A 373 -7.23 -2.66 5.85
CA ILE A 373 -8.41 -2.46 5.00
C ILE A 373 -9.67 -3.09 5.59
N ASP A 374 -9.52 -4.24 6.26
CA ASP A 374 -10.63 -5.00 6.82
C ASP A 374 -11.37 -4.24 7.94
N PHE A 375 -10.70 -3.30 8.61
CA PHE A 375 -11.26 -2.51 9.71
C PHE A 375 -11.75 -1.11 9.29
N LEU A 376 -11.74 -0.81 7.98
CA LEU A 376 -12.31 0.43 7.45
C LEU A 376 -13.82 0.31 7.26
N GLY A 377 -14.56 1.28 7.75
CA GLY A 377 -16.00 1.42 7.52
C GLY A 377 -16.33 2.80 6.96
N ASP A 378 -17.57 2.95 6.52
CA ASP A 378 -18.11 4.27 6.23
C ASP A 378 -18.30 5.05 7.54
N VAL A 379 -18.22 6.37 7.45
CA VAL A 379 -18.45 7.24 8.60
C VAL A 379 -19.94 7.29 8.89
N GLU A 380 -20.32 6.94 10.11
CA GLU A 380 -21.66 7.18 10.64
C GLU A 380 -21.78 8.66 11.03
N PHE A 381 -22.50 9.43 10.21
CA PHE A 381 -22.78 10.84 10.47
C PHE A 381 -24.08 10.99 11.26
N ASN A 382 -24.05 11.78 12.33
CA ASN A 382 -25.22 12.05 13.14
C ASN A 382 -26.00 13.25 12.59
N SER A 383 -26.95 12.98 11.67
CA SER A 383 -27.83 14.02 11.13
C SER A 383 -28.81 14.61 12.15
N ASP A 384 -29.05 13.93 13.28
CA ASP A 384 -29.96 14.43 14.31
C ASP A 384 -29.27 15.40 15.28
N ALA A 385 -27.94 15.36 15.39
CA ALA A 385 -27.17 16.31 16.20
C ALA A 385 -27.47 17.77 15.81
N TYR A 386 -27.51 18.06 14.50
CA TYR A 386 -27.85 19.39 14.02
C TYR A 386 -29.28 19.78 14.38
N LYS A 387 -30.25 18.86 14.34
CA LYS A 387 -31.65 19.15 14.71
C LYS A 387 -31.78 19.49 16.20
N GLN A 388 -31.08 18.76 17.06
CA GLN A 388 -31.09 18.94 18.52
C GLN A 388 -30.32 20.17 18.99
N LEU A 389 -29.49 20.76 18.11
CA LEU A 389 -28.72 21.95 18.43
C LEU A 389 -29.63 23.14 18.81
N LEU A 390 -29.50 23.58 20.06
CA LEU A 390 -30.22 24.71 20.65
C LEU A 390 -29.49 26.02 20.36
N LEU A 391 -29.66 26.52 19.15
CA LEU A 391 -29.20 27.86 18.73
C LEU A 391 -30.39 28.69 18.25
N PRO A 392 -30.33 30.03 18.35
CA PRO A 392 -31.28 30.91 17.68
C PRO A 392 -31.40 30.53 16.20
N LYS A 393 -32.65 30.42 15.71
CA LYS A 393 -32.96 29.90 14.36
C LYS A 393 -32.13 30.59 13.27
N ASN A 394 -32.01 31.92 13.33
CA ASN A 394 -31.26 32.71 12.37
C ASN A 394 -29.76 32.35 12.38
N HIS A 395 -29.13 32.23 13.55
CA HIS A 395 -27.70 31.88 13.67
C HIS A 395 -27.44 30.46 13.15
N LYS A 396 -28.34 29.53 13.48
CA LYS A 396 -28.29 28.13 13.08
C LYS A 396 -28.42 27.94 11.57
N GLU A 397 -29.37 28.63 10.94
CA GLU A 397 -29.58 28.61 9.49
C GLU A 397 -28.42 29.30 8.75
N LEU A 398 -27.93 30.42 9.29
CA LEU A 398 -26.82 31.17 8.71
C LEU A 398 -25.52 30.36 8.68
N ALA A 399 -25.12 29.80 9.82
CA ALA A 399 -23.89 29.01 9.93
C ALA A 399 -23.93 27.78 9.01
N HIS A 400 -25.07 27.08 8.99
CA HIS A 400 -25.28 25.93 8.11
C HIS A 400 -25.22 26.31 6.63
N ALA A 401 -25.94 27.35 6.23
CA ALA A 401 -25.96 27.84 4.86
C ALA A 401 -24.56 28.22 4.38
N LEU A 402 -23.78 28.92 5.22
CA LEU A 402 -22.42 29.33 4.92
C LEU A 402 -21.49 28.13 4.70
N VAL A 403 -21.53 27.12 5.59
CA VAL A 403 -20.65 25.94 5.50
C VAL A 403 -21.03 25.02 4.34
N LYS A 404 -22.33 24.79 4.13
CA LYS A 404 -22.87 23.95 3.05
C LYS A 404 -22.48 24.49 1.67
N ASN A 405 -22.56 25.81 1.51
CA ASN A 405 -22.30 26.51 0.25
C ASN A 405 -20.84 26.91 0.03
N HIS A 406 -19.99 26.72 1.03
CA HIS A 406 -18.57 27.04 0.95
C HIS A 406 -17.86 26.19 -0.11
N GLY A 407 -17.22 26.85 -1.09
CA GLY A 407 -16.48 26.21 -2.18
C GLY A 407 -17.13 26.33 -3.57
N SER A 408 -18.36 26.84 -3.68
CA SER A 408 -18.98 27.13 -4.99
C SER A 408 -18.28 28.31 -5.69
N ASN A 409 -17.92 28.15 -6.96
CA ASN A 409 -17.04 29.06 -7.72
C ASN A 409 -17.66 30.38 -8.22
N GLU A 410 -18.88 30.74 -7.82
CA GLU A 410 -19.61 31.88 -8.42
C GLU A 410 -19.27 33.27 -7.86
N PHE A 411 -18.45 33.36 -6.80
CA PHE A 411 -17.97 34.65 -6.29
C PHE A 411 -16.47 34.80 -6.58
N ASP A 412 -16.13 35.32 -7.76
CA ASP A 412 -14.77 35.73 -8.07
C ASP A 412 -14.55 37.14 -7.49
N ASP A 413 -13.64 37.26 -6.53
CA ASP A 413 -13.32 38.52 -5.87
C ASP A 413 -12.78 39.55 -6.89
N LEU A 414 -12.79 40.85 -6.54
CA LEU A 414 -12.20 41.94 -7.34
C LEU A 414 -10.75 41.64 -7.76
N ILE A 415 -10.09 40.75 -7.01
CA ILE A 415 -8.78 40.17 -7.28
C ILE A 415 -8.94 38.64 -7.22
N LYS A 416 -8.67 37.94 -8.33
CA LYS A 416 -8.68 36.47 -8.37
C LYS A 416 -7.89 35.88 -7.20
N GLY A 417 -8.55 35.02 -6.41
CA GLY A 417 -7.94 34.30 -5.30
C GLY A 417 -8.03 34.97 -3.92
N LYS A 418 -8.46 36.23 -3.80
CA LYS A 418 -8.75 36.84 -2.49
C LYS A 418 -10.20 36.55 -2.04
N GLY A 419 -10.44 36.64 -0.73
CA GLY A 419 -11.79 36.62 -0.17
C GLY A 419 -12.50 35.25 -0.10
N LYS A 420 -11.93 34.13 -0.55
CA LYS A 420 -12.64 32.84 -0.52
C LYS A 420 -12.78 32.21 0.87
N GLY A 421 -11.92 32.56 1.83
CA GLY A 421 -11.97 32.01 3.19
C GLY A 421 -13.28 32.34 3.92
N LEU A 422 -13.78 31.36 4.66
CA LEU A 422 -14.92 31.48 5.57
C LEU A 422 -14.39 31.23 6.98
N VAL A 423 -14.52 32.22 7.85
CA VAL A 423 -14.15 32.14 9.25
C VAL A 423 -15.30 32.78 10.03
N PHE A 424 -15.83 32.07 11.01
CA PHE A 424 -16.78 32.60 11.97
C PHE A 424 -16.37 32.16 13.37
N VAL A 425 -16.70 32.98 14.37
CA VAL A 425 -16.32 32.77 15.76
C VAL A 425 -17.59 32.37 16.52
N LEU A 426 -17.49 31.32 17.33
CA LEU A 426 -18.52 30.94 18.29
C LEU A 426 -18.07 31.44 19.67
N HIS A 427 -18.81 32.37 20.25
CA HIS A 427 -18.53 32.96 21.57
C HIS A 427 -19.66 32.61 22.56
N GLY A 428 -19.41 32.83 23.85
CA GLY A 428 -20.35 32.54 24.94
C GLY A 428 -19.70 31.71 26.05
N ALA A 429 -20.41 31.53 27.16
CA ALA A 429 -19.90 30.87 28.36
C ALA A 429 -19.34 29.45 28.10
N PRO A 430 -18.42 28.95 28.94
CA PRO A 430 -17.99 27.55 28.91
C PRO A 430 -19.18 26.59 29.04
N GLY A 431 -19.19 25.49 28.29
CA GLY A 431 -20.23 24.45 28.38
C GLY A 431 -21.51 24.67 27.56
N VAL A 432 -21.68 25.81 26.86
CA VAL A 432 -22.88 26.09 26.04
C VAL A 432 -22.94 25.34 24.70
N GLY A 433 -22.02 24.41 24.44
CA GLY A 433 -22.02 23.59 23.21
C GLY A 433 -21.39 24.25 21.99
N LYS A 434 -20.37 25.10 22.16
CA LYS A 434 -19.59 25.70 21.04
C LYS A 434 -18.94 24.62 20.16
N THR A 435 -18.18 23.71 20.77
CA THR A 435 -17.56 22.55 20.09
C THR A 435 -18.63 21.68 19.43
N PHE A 436 -19.72 21.38 20.17
CA PHE A 436 -20.85 20.59 19.67
C PHE A 436 -21.55 21.25 18.46
N THR A 437 -21.60 22.59 18.39
CA THR A 437 -22.12 23.33 17.22
C THR A 437 -21.28 23.04 15.97
N ALA A 438 -19.96 23.08 16.09
CA ALA A 438 -19.07 22.79 14.96
C ALA A 438 -19.16 21.31 14.52
N GLU A 439 -19.21 20.39 15.48
CA GLU A 439 -19.37 18.95 15.23
C GLU A 439 -20.70 18.62 14.55
N SER A 440 -21.80 19.15 15.06
CA SER A 440 -23.14 18.91 14.51
C SER A 440 -23.31 19.47 13.09
N ILE A 441 -22.75 20.65 12.81
CA ILE A 441 -22.74 21.21 11.45
C ILE A 441 -21.87 20.36 10.52
N ALA A 442 -20.68 19.92 10.97
CA ALA A 442 -19.79 19.08 10.18
C ALA A 442 -20.44 17.73 9.80
N ASP A 443 -21.17 17.13 10.73
CA ASP A 443 -21.90 15.88 10.52
C ASP A 443 -23.05 16.03 9.53
N ASP A 444 -23.84 17.10 9.66
CA ASP A 444 -24.98 17.36 8.75
C ASP A 444 -24.51 17.61 7.31
N VAL A 445 -23.43 18.39 7.14
CA VAL A 445 -22.84 18.65 5.81
C VAL A 445 -21.90 17.54 5.33
N ARG A 446 -21.69 16.49 6.14
CA ARG A 446 -20.85 15.31 5.86
C ARG A 446 -19.40 15.65 5.51
N LYS A 447 -18.83 16.67 6.14
CA LYS A 447 -17.42 17.07 5.95
C LYS A 447 -16.57 16.58 7.13
N PRO A 448 -15.29 16.23 6.91
CA PRO A 448 -14.39 15.95 8.01
C PRO A 448 -14.22 17.18 8.91
N LEU A 449 -14.10 16.97 10.22
CA LEU A 449 -13.76 18.01 11.18
C LEU A 449 -12.32 17.82 11.64
N TYR A 450 -11.49 18.85 11.45
CA TYR A 450 -10.13 18.93 11.94
C TYR A 450 -10.09 19.85 13.15
N VAL A 451 -10.15 19.27 14.34
CA VAL A 451 -10.03 20.02 15.60
C VAL A 451 -8.56 20.34 15.89
N ILE A 452 -8.24 21.56 16.29
CA ILE A 452 -6.93 22.00 16.73
C ILE A 452 -7.09 22.45 18.18
N ASN A 453 -6.40 21.78 19.09
CA ASN A 453 -6.40 22.14 20.51
C ASN A 453 -5.28 23.12 20.84
N SER A 454 -5.43 23.87 21.94
CA SER A 454 -4.45 24.86 22.40
C SER A 454 -3.05 24.28 22.64
N GLY A 455 -2.95 23.01 23.08
CA GLY A 455 -1.67 22.31 23.24
C GLY A 455 -0.96 21.90 21.94
N GLU A 456 -1.64 21.89 20.79
CA GLU A 456 -1.10 21.35 19.53
C GLU A 456 -0.34 22.38 18.69
N LEU A 457 -0.62 23.67 18.89
CA LEU A 457 0.00 24.74 18.08
C LEU A 457 1.42 25.08 18.54
N GLY A 458 1.77 24.75 19.78
CA GLY A 458 3.08 25.07 20.36
C GLY A 458 3.07 26.39 21.15
N VAL A 459 4.23 26.77 21.69
CA VAL A 459 4.36 27.91 22.62
C VAL A 459 5.10 29.09 21.99
N THR A 460 5.71 28.90 20.82
CA THR A 460 6.41 29.97 20.10
C THR A 460 5.60 30.42 18.87
N PRO A 461 5.68 31.71 18.47
CA PRO A 461 5.00 32.20 17.26
C PRO A 461 5.34 31.39 16.00
N HIS A 462 6.57 30.90 15.90
CA HIS A 462 7.02 30.10 14.75
C HIS A 462 6.40 28.70 14.72
N GLU A 463 6.28 28.03 15.88
CA GLU A 463 5.59 26.75 16.00
C GLU A 463 4.11 26.89 15.64
N VAL A 464 3.45 27.92 16.18
CA VAL A 464 2.04 28.21 15.91
C VAL A 464 1.83 28.43 14.41
N GLU A 465 2.65 29.27 13.78
CA GLU A 465 2.58 29.50 12.32
C GLU A 465 2.80 28.20 11.53
N THR A 466 3.76 27.37 11.92
CA THR A 466 4.11 26.13 11.21
C THR A 466 3.00 25.08 11.32
N HIS A 467 2.50 24.83 12.52
CA HIS A 467 1.44 23.85 12.78
C HIS A 467 0.11 24.30 12.18
N LEU A 468 -0.26 25.58 12.36
CA LEU A 468 -1.49 26.13 11.79
C LEU A 468 -1.46 26.09 10.26
N ASN A 469 -0.36 26.49 9.62
CA ASN A 469 -0.22 26.40 8.17
C ASN A 469 -0.31 24.95 7.68
N SER A 470 0.26 24.01 8.42
CA SER A 470 0.20 22.58 8.07
C SER A 470 -1.24 22.04 8.18
N ALA A 471 -1.94 22.35 9.28
CA ALA A 471 -3.33 21.95 9.48
C ALA A 471 -4.27 22.57 8.44
N LEU A 472 -4.14 23.88 8.14
CA LEU A 472 -4.94 24.56 7.12
C LEU A 472 -4.70 24.00 5.72
N LYS A 473 -3.45 23.64 5.38
CA LYS A 473 -3.13 22.99 4.09
C LYS A 473 -3.80 21.63 3.97
N LEU A 474 -3.74 20.80 5.02
CA LEU A 474 -4.39 19.49 5.06
C LEU A 474 -5.92 19.63 4.97
N ALA A 475 -6.50 20.53 5.77
CA ALA A 475 -7.94 20.76 5.76
C ALA A 475 -8.43 21.28 4.41
N THR A 476 -7.69 22.19 3.77
CA THR A 476 -7.99 22.66 2.41
C THR A 476 -7.92 21.52 1.41
N HIS A 477 -6.92 20.63 1.52
CA HIS A 477 -6.77 19.49 0.63
C HIS A 477 -7.92 18.47 0.76
N TRP A 478 -8.40 18.24 1.98
CA TRP A 478 -9.47 17.29 2.26
C TRP A 478 -10.88 17.89 2.21
N GLY A 479 -11.00 19.21 2.02
CA GLY A 479 -12.28 19.92 2.14
C GLY A 479 -12.87 19.86 3.55
N ALA A 480 -12.01 19.72 4.57
CA ALA A 480 -12.39 19.62 5.97
C ALA A 480 -12.72 20.99 6.58
N ILE A 481 -13.57 20.97 7.60
CA ILE A 481 -13.84 22.12 8.47
C ILE A 481 -12.74 22.12 9.54
N VAL A 482 -12.14 23.29 9.81
CA VAL A 482 -11.17 23.45 10.90
C VAL A 482 -11.86 24.08 12.09
N LEU A 483 -11.77 23.42 13.25
CA LEU A 483 -12.18 23.97 14.53
C LEU A 483 -10.90 24.29 15.31
N ILE A 484 -10.73 25.55 15.71
CA ILE A 484 -9.71 25.94 16.67
C ILE A 484 -10.44 26.07 18.01
N ASP A 485 -10.20 25.13 18.91
CA ASP A 485 -10.77 25.17 20.25
C ASP A 485 -9.92 26.08 21.14
N GLU A 486 -10.55 26.77 22.10
CA GLU A 486 -9.90 27.74 23.01
C GLU A 486 -9.04 28.78 22.27
N ALA A 487 -9.59 29.35 21.18
CA ALA A 487 -8.87 30.30 20.34
C ALA A 487 -8.45 31.59 21.08
N ASP A 488 -9.10 31.92 22.18
CA ASP A 488 -8.80 33.05 23.06
C ASP A 488 -7.39 32.95 23.69
N VAL A 489 -6.86 31.75 23.91
CA VAL A 489 -5.48 31.53 24.37
C VAL A 489 -4.44 32.10 23.39
N PHE A 490 -4.80 32.21 22.10
CA PHE A 490 -3.92 32.70 21.04
C PHE A 490 -4.22 34.13 20.58
N LEU A 491 -5.40 34.65 20.94
CA LEU A 491 -5.89 35.95 20.49
C LEU A 491 -5.72 36.96 21.63
N GLU A 492 -4.57 37.62 21.67
CA GLU A 492 -4.40 38.77 22.57
C GLU A 492 -5.31 39.93 22.13
N GLN A 493 -5.94 40.59 23.11
CA GLN A 493 -6.64 41.86 22.88
C GLN A 493 -5.66 42.86 22.24
N ARG A 494 -6.11 43.51 21.17
CA ARG A 494 -5.40 44.67 20.62
C ARG A 494 -5.22 45.71 21.73
N THR A 495 -3.98 46.07 22.04
CA THR A 495 -3.71 47.18 22.93
C THR A 495 -4.33 48.47 22.36
N ILE A 496 -4.85 49.32 23.24
CA ILE A 496 -5.55 50.57 22.91
C ILE A 496 -4.69 51.47 21.99
N HIS A 497 -3.36 51.33 22.03
CA HIS A 497 -2.43 52.05 21.16
C HIS A 497 -2.50 51.68 19.67
N ASP A 498 -2.98 50.50 19.29
CA ASP A 498 -3.14 50.08 17.88
C ASP A 498 -4.52 50.41 17.28
N LEU A 499 -5.53 50.64 18.13
CA LEU A 499 -6.85 51.15 17.71
C LEU A 499 -6.71 52.53 17.07
N THR A 500 -5.92 53.43 17.67
CA THR A 500 -5.69 54.79 17.16
C THR A 500 -5.04 54.78 15.77
N ARG A 501 -4.25 53.76 15.44
CA ARG A 501 -3.59 53.61 14.13
C ARG A 501 -4.51 53.03 13.05
N ASN A 502 -5.51 52.22 13.43
CA ASN A 502 -6.51 51.64 12.53
C ASN A 502 -7.81 52.49 12.42
N CYS A 503 -8.10 53.33 13.41
CA CYS A 503 -9.20 54.33 13.37
C CYS A 503 -8.93 55.50 12.40
N LEU A 504 -7.78 55.52 11.73
CA LEU A 504 -7.46 56.44 10.64
C LEU A 504 -8.09 56.04 9.29
N VAL A 505 -9.01 55.06 9.28
CA VAL A 505 -9.90 54.84 8.13
C VAL A 505 -11.04 55.85 8.22
N SER A 506 -11.08 56.82 7.31
CA SER A 506 -12.14 57.83 7.29
C SER A 506 -13.53 57.19 7.33
N PRO A 507 -14.46 57.67 8.18
CA PRO A 507 -15.83 57.16 8.20
C PRO A 507 -16.45 57.32 6.81
N LEU A 508 -17.05 56.24 6.31
CA LEU A 508 -17.77 56.26 5.04
C LEU A 508 -19.07 57.03 5.25
N ASP A 509 -19.27 58.12 4.50
CA ASP A 509 -20.56 58.80 4.48
C ASP A 509 -21.67 57.90 3.90
N ALA A 510 -22.93 58.23 4.20
CA ALA A 510 -24.08 57.45 3.78
C ALA A 510 -24.15 57.28 2.24
N GLN A 511 -23.73 58.31 1.48
CA GLN A 511 -23.72 58.28 0.03
C GLN A 511 -22.74 57.20 -0.51
N ARG A 512 -21.52 57.15 0.03
CA ARG A 512 -20.52 56.13 -0.31
C ARG A 512 -20.96 54.74 0.13
N ARG A 513 -21.61 54.60 1.29
CA ARG A 513 -22.18 53.32 1.72
C ARG A 513 -23.25 52.84 0.73
N LYS A 514 -24.13 53.73 0.29
CA LYS A 514 -25.17 53.44 -0.72
C LYS A 514 -24.56 52.97 -2.05
N GLU A 515 -23.51 53.63 -2.52
CA GLU A 515 -22.78 53.24 -3.73
C GLU A 515 -22.11 51.86 -3.59
N LEU A 516 -21.55 51.55 -2.42
CA LEU A 516 -20.96 50.24 -2.12
C LEU A 516 -22.03 49.13 -2.07
N TRP A 517 -23.19 49.37 -1.45
CA TRP A 517 -24.31 48.44 -1.46
C TRP A 517 -24.76 48.13 -2.90
N LYS A 518 -24.97 49.15 -3.74
CA LYS A 518 -25.29 48.99 -5.17
C LYS A 518 -24.24 48.17 -5.91
N LEU A 519 -22.96 48.50 -5.69
CA LEU A 519 -21.83 47.82 -6.34
C LEU A 519 -21.77 46.33 -5.99
N PHE A 520 -21.96 45.96 -4.72
CA PHE A 520 -21.85 44.56 -4.31
C PHE A 520 -23.12 43.75 -4.64
N ILE A 521 -24.32 44.31 -4.49
CA ILE A 521 -25.58 43.62 -4.83
C ILE A 521 -25.63 43.28 -6.32
N SER A 522 -25.27 44.26 -7.18
CA SER A 522 -25.28 44.10 -8.65
C SER A 522 -24.32 43.05 -9.19
N ARG A 523 -23.32 42.65 -8.40
CA ARG A 523 -22.32 41.64 -8.79
C ARG A 523 -22.63 40.25 -8.26
N THR A 524 -23.41 40.15 -7.19
CA THR A 524 -23.67 38.88 -6.51
C THR A 524 -24.91 38.17 -7.08
N SER A 525 -25.81 38.91 -7.72
CA SER A 525 -27.03 38.39 -8.32
C SER A 525 -26.91 38.34 -9.83
N SER A 526 -27.33 37.23 -10.46
CA SER A 526 -27.56 37.16 -11.92
C SER A 526 -28.76 38.02 -12.37
N GLN A 527 -29.37 38.78 -11.45
CA GLN A 527 -30.52 39.65 -11.66
C GLN A 527 -30.08 41.12 -11.75
N ARG A 528 -30.79 41.89 -12.57
CA ARG A 528 -30.56 43.33 -12.73
C ARG A 528 -30.93 44.06 -11.43
N LEU A 529 -30.14 45.08 -11.08
CA LEU A 529 -30.41 46.10 -10.03
C LEU A 529 -31.84 46.66 -9.97
N ALA A 530 -32.65 46.45 -11.02
CA ALA A 530 -34.04 46.88 -11.13
C ALA A 530 -35.01 46.24 -10.09
N ALA A 531 -34.58 45.20 -9.37
CA ALA A 531 -35.36 44.56 -8.31
C ALA A 531 -35.20 45.22 -6.92
N TRP A 532 -34.33 46.22 -6.79
CA TRP A 532 -34.05 46.89 -5.51
C TRP A 532 -34.53 48.35 -5.55
N ASP A 533 -35.53 48.66 -4.72
CA ASP A 533 -36.05 50.02 -4.59
C ASP A 533 -35.01 50.95 -3.96
N GLU A 534 -34.93 52.18 -4.47
CA GLU A 534 -33.95 53.18 -4.02
C GLU A 534 -34.12 53.51 -2.51
N SER A 535 -35.35 53.42 -2.00
CA SER A 535 -35.68 53.58 -0.57
C SER A 535 -35.07 52.50 0.31
N VAL A 536 -35.00 51.24 -0.17
CA VAL A 536 -34.36 50.14 0.56
C VAL A 536 -32.86 50.37 0.67
N LEU A 537 -32.24 50.88 -0.39
CA LEU A 537 -30.82 51.22 -0.41
C LEU A 537 -30.51 52.44 0.48
N ASP A 538 -31.44 53.39 0.58
CA ASP A 538 -31.33 54.51 1.53
C ASP A 538 -31.40 54.05 2.98
N ASP A 539 -32.23 53.06 3.29
CA ASP A 539 -32.30 52.48 4.63
C ASP A 539 -31.02 51.71 4.98
N LEU A 540 -30.49 50.89 4.05
CA LEU A 540 -29.21 50.19 4.25
C LEU A 540 -28.01 51.12 4.38
N ALA A 541 -28.07 52.32 3.78
CA ALA A 541 -27.01 53.31 3.88
C ALA A 541 -26.94 54.01 5.25
N LYS A 542 -28.02 53.94 6.04
CA LYS A 542 -28.07 54.50 7.41
C LYS A 542 -27.31 53.63 8.42
N VAL A 543 -27.15 52.33 8.14
CA VAL A 543 -26.42 51.39 8.98
C VAL A 543 -24.94 51.78 9.00
N ASP A 544 -24.39 51.97 10.20
CA ASP A 544 -23.02 52.47 10.37
C ASP A 544 -21.98 51.35 10.30
N ILE A 545 -21.72 50.88 9.08
CA ILE A 545 -20.76 49.80 8.80
C ILE A 545 -19.75 50.22 7.72
N ASN A 546 -18.54 49.70 7.83
CA ASN A 546 -17.47 49.97 6.88
C ASN A 546 -17.63 49.15 5.58
N GLY A 547 -16.88 49.50 4.53
CA GLY A 547 -17.00 48.86 3.21
C GLY A 547 -16.67 47.36 3.20
N ARG A 548 -15.86 46.87 4.15
CA ARG A 548 -15.56 45.43 4.31
C ARG A 548 -16.75 44.71 4.95
N GLN A 549 -17.39 45.32 5.96
CA GLN A 549 -18.62 44.81 6.55
C GLN A 549 -19.74 44.75 5.51
N ILE A 550 -19.98 45.82 4.73
CA ILE A 550 -20.98 45.83 3.63
C ILE A 550 -20.75 44.66 2.66
N LYS A 551 -19.50 44.49 2.19
CA LYS A 551 -19.14 43.39 1.27
C LYS A 551 -19.43 42.02 1.89
N ASN A 552 -19.03 41.81 3.15
CA ASN A 552 -19.25 40.55 3.86
C ASN A 552 -20.74 40.27 4.08
N THR A 553 -21.54 41.30 4.39
CA THR A 553 -22.98 41.18 4.58
C THR A 553 -23.68 40.76 3.29
N VAL A 554 -23.42 41.44 2.16
CA VAL A 554 -24.02 41.06 0.86
C VAL A 554 -23.66 39.62 0.47
N ARG A 555 -22.39 39.24 0.65
CA ARG A 555 -21.93 37.89 0.32
C ARG A 555 -22.61 36.84 1.18
N THR A 556 -22.72 37.11 2.48
CA THR A 556 -23.35 36.20 3.44
C THR A 556 -24.84 36.05 3.17
N ALA A 557 -25.54 37.17 2.96
CA ALA A 557 -26.96 37.21 2.61
C ALA A 557 -27.25 36.47 1.30
N SER A 558 -26.37 36.60 0.29
CA SER A 558 -26.54 35.86 -0.96
C SER A 558 -26.32 34.37 -0.81
N THR A 559 -25.41 33.97 0.08
CA THR A 559 -25.18 32.55 0.38
C THR A 559 -26.40 31.96 1.10
N LEU A 560 -27.01 32.74 2.00
CA LEU A 560 -28.25 32.38 2.69
C LEU A 560 -29.42 32.24 1.71
N ALA A 561 -29.64 33.23 0.84
CA ALA A 561 -30.70 33.18 -0.19
C ALA A 561 -30.58 31.92 -1.07
N ARG A 562 -29.35 31.59 -1.50
CA ARG A 562 -29.12 30.36 -2.28
C ARG A 562 -29.42 29.09 -1.50
N SER A 563 -29.11 29.05 -0.20
CA SER A 563 -29.45 27.88 0.63
C SER A 563 -30.95 27.65 0.75
N MET A 564 -31.75 28.72 0.56
CA MET A 564 -33.21 28.72 0.59
C MET A 564 -33.84 28.59 -0.80
N ASP A 565 -33.03 28.43 -1.86
CA ASP A 565 -33.46 28.47 -3.27
C ASP A 565 -34.24 29.75 -3.65
N THR A 566 -33.95 30.87 -3.00
CA THR A 566 -34.55 32.19 -3.25
C THR A 566 -33.55 33.17 -3.89
N SER A 567 -34.08 34.26 -4.45
CA SER A 567 -33.25 35.39 -4.91
C SER A 567 -32.85 36.26 -3.71
N LEU A 568 -31.68 36.90 -3.79
CA LEU A 568 -31.23 37.85 -2.77
C LEU A 568 -32.26 38.99 -2.62
N GLY A 569 -32.88 39.05 -1.45
CA GLY A 569 -33.83 40.08 -1.03
C GLY A 569 -33.40 40.78 0.26
N LYS A 570 -34.14 41.83 0.64
CA LYS A 570 -33.86 42.63 1.85
C LYS A 570 -33.90 41.76 3.11
N GLU A 571 -34.83 40.82 3.18
CA GLU A 571 -35.00 39.89 4.30
C GLU A 571 -33.72 39.12 4.65
N HIS A 572 -32.92 38.75 3.63
CA HIS A 572 -31.66 38.04 3.84
C HIS A 572 -30.58 38.97 4.40
N ILE A 573 -30.56 40.24 4.00
CA ILE A 573 -29.64 41.25 4.53
C ILE A 573 -29.99 41.57 5.98
N ASP A 574 -31.28 41.75 6.28
CA ASP A 574 -31.78 42.05 7.62
C ASP A 574 -31.42 40.93 8.62
N ILE A 575 -31.51 39.66 8.21
CA ILE A 575 -31.07 38.52 9.06
C ILE A 575 -29.58 38.60 9.40
N VAL A 576 -28.73 38.96 8.43
CA VAL A 576 -27.28 39.05 8.64
C VAL A 576 -26.94 40.26 9.51
N LEU A 577 -27.58 41.41 9.27
CA LEU A 577 -27.39 42.61 10.09
C LEU A 577 -27.82 42.36 11.55
N ALA A 578 -28.99 41.75 11.77
CA ALA A 578 -29.45 41.40 13.11
C ALA A 578 -28.49 40.44 13.84
N THR A 579 -27.87 39.51 13.11
CA THR A 579 -26.84 38.61 13.68
C THR A 579 -25.57 39.36 14.08
N ILE A 580 -25.15 40.35 13.28
CA ILE A 580 -23.99 41.21 13.60
C ILE A 580 -24.30 42.08 14.82
N GLU A 581 -25.47 42.71 14.86
CA GLU A 581 -25.89 43.55 15.99
C GLU A 581 -25.98 42.76 17.30
N SER A 582 -26.53 41.53 17.25
CA SER A 582 -26.55 40.63 18.42
C SER A 582 -25.15 40.29 18.91
N PHE A 583 -24.21 40.00 18.00
CA PHE A 583 -22.82 39.69 18.36
C PHE A 583 -22.09 40.90 18.99
N GLU A 584 -22.31 42.10 18.46
CA GLU A 584 -21.73 43.34 19.02
C GLU A 584 -22.32 43.68 20.39
N ALA A 585 -23.62 43.43 20.61
CA ALA A 585 -24.25 43.60 21.91
C ALA A 585 -23.62 42.67 22.97
N ASP A 586 -23.51 41.37 22.66
CA ASP A 586 -22.96 40.36 23.57
C ASP A 586 -21.50 40.67 23.94
N LEU A 587 -20.68 41.14 22.98
CA LEU A 587 -19.29 41.55 23.25
C LEU A 587 -19.19 42.75 24.19
N ASN A 588 -20.13 43.70 24.10
CA ASN A 588 -20.13 44.88 24.94
C ASN A 588 -20.60 44.56 26.37
N GLU A 589 -21.51 43.60 26.54
CA GLU A 589 -21.94 43.11 27.87
C GLU A 589 -20.79 42.39 28.61
N ASP A 590 -20.07 41.47 27.95
CA ASP A 590 -18.92 40.78 28.55
C ASP A 590 -17.81 41.76 29.00
N THR A 591 -17.60 42.86 28.27
CA THR A 591 -16.61 43.88 28.68
C THR A 591 -17.02 44.72 29.89
N GLN A 592 -18.32 44.82 30.21
CA GLN A 592 -18.79 45.54 31.40
C GLN A 592 -18.67 44.69 32.67
N ASP A 593 -18.92 43.39 32.58
CA ASP A 593 -18.79 42.46 33.71
C ASP A 593 -17.33 42.24 34.13
N ASP A 594 -16.38 42.25 33.19
CA ASP A 594 -14.94 42.07 33.47
C ASP A 594 -14.30 43.32 34.12
N VAL A 595 -14.92 44.50 33.95
CA VAL A 595 -14.54 45.75 34.64
C VAL A 595 -15.11 45.80 36.06
N GLY A 596 -16.31 45.23 36.29
CA GLY A 596 -16.93 45.16 37.61
C GLY A 596 -16.28 44.18 38.59
N LEU A 597 -15.48 43.23 38.11
CA LEU A 597 -14.72 42.26 38.93
C LEU A 597 -13.29 42.72 39.28
N ARG A 598 -12.86 43.89 38.79
CA ARG A 598 -11.51 44.46 39.04
C ARG A 598 -11.51 45.74 39.88
N GLU A 599 -12.61 46.12 40.52
CA GLU A 599 -12.64 47.18 41.55
C GLU A 599 -12.61 46.65 42.98
#